data_AF-A0A833ACG4-F1
#
_entry.id   AF-A0A833ACG4-F1
#
_cell.length_a   1.000
_cell.length_b   1.000
_cell.length_c   1.000
_cell.angle_alpha   90.00
_cell.angle_beta   90.00
_cell.angle_gamma   90.00
#
_symmetry.space_group_name_H-M   'P 1'
#
loop_
_entity.id
_entity.type
_entity.pdbx_description
1 polymer ?
#
loop_
_entity_poly.entity_id
_entity_poly.type
_entity_poly.pdbx_seq_one_letter_code
_entity_poly.pdbx_strand_id
1 'polypeptide(L)'
;MSTSGLKGINASGHAGWIEVKCRICALKMDLTTDTVYVCPACMEKYEAYFCPADARRLHYHCPFCGRGLIPYMQALELLHQSSKK
;
A
#
# COMPACT_ATOMS: atom_id res chain seq x y z
N MET A 1 -17.51 -40.08 -26.25
CA MET A 1 -17.34 -39.01 -27.26
C MET A 1 -16.87 -37.76 -26.54
N SER A 2 -15.72 -37.25 -26.98
CA SER A 2 -15.06 -36.04 -26.52
C SER A 2 -15.79 -34.78 -27.00
N THR A 3 -15.82 -33.71 -26.21
CA THR A 3 -15.41 -32.35 -26.60
C THR A 3 -15.62 -31.36 -25.44
N SER A 4 -14.50 -30.85 -24.96
CA SER A 4 -14.23 -29.49 -24.49
C SER A 4 -15.40 -28.59 -24.07
N GLY A 5 -15.40 -28.22 -22.79
CA GLY A 5 -16.13 -27.07 -22.32
C GLY A 5 -15.86 -26.86 -20.84
N LEU A 6 -14.92 -25.96 -20.53
CA LEU A 6 -15.03 -24.91 -19.50
C LEU A 6 -13.65 -24.32 -19.18
N LYS A 7 -13.43 -23.14 -19.78
CA LYS A 7 -13.08 -21.90 -19.07
C LYS A 7 -11.68 -21.81 -18.45
N GLY A 8 -10.77 -21.28 -19.26
CA GLY A 8 -9.82 -20.22 -18.87
C GLY A 8 -9.06 -20.45 -17.57
N ILE A 9 -8.13 -21.40 -17.58
CA ILE A 9 -7.09 -21.51 -16.56
C ILE A 9 -5.93 -20.59 -16.93
N ASN A 10 -5.78 -19.55 -16.09
CA ASN A 10 -4.55 -18.84 -15.77
C ASN A 10 -3.94 -17.97 -16.88
N ALA A 11 -4.25 -16.67 -16.84
CA ALA A 11 -3.23 -15.61 -16.91
C ALA A 11 -3.89 -14.24 -16.76
N SER A 12 -4.50 -13.94 -15.60
CA SER A 12 -4.75 -12.54 -15.23
C SER A 12 -3.44 -11.93 -14.72
N GLY A 13 -2.43 -11.90 -15.58
CA GLY A 13 -1.19 -11.16 -15.39
C GLY A 13 -1.44 -9.69 -15.69
N HIS A 14 -2.10 -8.98 -14.76
CA HIS A 14 -1.97 -7.54 -14.69
C HIS A 14 -0.94 -7.24 -13.61
N ALA A 15 0.15 -6.58 -13.99
CA ALA A 15 1.13 -6.03 -13.07
C ALA A 15 0.37 -5.26 -11.97
N GLY A 16 0.42 -5.81 -10.76
CA GLY A 16 -0.57 -5.55 -9.72
C GLY A 16 -0.54 -4.10 -9.24
N TRP A 17 -1.57 -3.34 -9.59
CA TRP A 17 -1.98 -2.16 -8.83
C TRP A 17 -2.34 -2.62 -7.41
N ILE A 18 -1.50 -2.24 -6.46
CA ILE A 18 -1.75 -2.51 -5.05
C ILE A 18 -2.60 -1.36 -4.53
N GLU A 19 -3.92 -1.53 -4.67
CA GLU A 19 -4.89 -0.57 -4.16
C GLU A 19 -5.03 -0.73 -2.64
N VAL A 20 -4.76 0.35 -1.91
CA VAL A 20 -4.93 0.43 -0.45
C VAL A 20 -5.97 1.49 -0.11
N LYS A 21 -6.48 1.43 1.12
CA LYS A 21 -7.44 2.41 1.64
C LYS A 21 -6.84 3.24 2.74
N CYS A 22 -7.15 4.53 2.75
CA CYS A 22 -6.80 5.39 3.86
C CYS A 22 -7.57 4.95 5.11
N ARG A 23 -6.86 4.78 6.22
CA ARG A 23 -7.49 4.31 7.46
C ARG A 23 -8.49 5.29 8.08
N ILE A 24 -8.42 6.57 7.71
CA ILE A 24 -9.26 7.64 8.26
C ILE A 24 -10.46 7.91 7.35
N CYS A 25 -10.21 8.33 6.10
CA CYS A 25 -11.28 8.71 5.17
C CYS A 25 -11.76 7.56 4.26
N ALA A 26 -11.14 6.38 4.32
CA ALA A 26 -11.41 5.25 3.43
C ALA A 26 -11.21 5.52 1.93
N LEU A 27 -10.52 6.61 1.57
CA LEU A 27 -10.12 6.90 0.20
C LEU A 27 -9.26 5.77 -0.36
N LYS A 28 -9.60 5.28 -1.55
CA LYS A 28 -8.81 4.29 -2.30
C LYS A 28 -7.65 4.99 -2.99
N MET A 29 -6.46 4.45 -2.85
CA MET A 29 -5.23 4.98 -3.44
C MET A 29 -4.38 3.83 -3.93
N ASP A 30 -3.64 4.05 -5.00
CA ASP A 30 -2.74 3.03 -5.53
C ASP A 30 -1.30 3.29 -5.04
N LEU A 31 -0.67 2.30 -4.40
CA LEU A 31 0.67 2.47 -3.83
C LEU A 31 1.76 2.76 -4.86
N THR A 32 1.51 2.43 -6.14
CA THR A 32 2.49 2.56 -7.23
C THR A 32 2.47 3.95 -7.85
N THR A 33 1.29 4.57 -7.91
CA THR A 33 1.06 5.82 -8.64
C THR A 33 0.75 6.99 -7.72
N ASP A 34 0.06 6.76 -6.60
CA ASP A 34 -0.32 7.82 -5.67
C ASP A 34 0.73 8.05 -4.58
N THR A 35 0.74 9.28 -4.06
CA THR A 35 1.53 9.61 -2.87
C THR A 35 0.82 9.10 -1.62
N VAL A 36 1.23 7.93 -1.13
CA VAL A 36 0.68 7.33 0.10
C VAL A 36 1.68 7.47 1.24
N TYR A 37 1.20 7.83 2.43
CA TYR A 37 1.99 7.86 3.66
C TYR A 37 1.68 6.64 4.51
N VAL A 38 2.71 6.11 5.16
CA VAL A 38 2.62 4.87 5.93
C VAL A 38 3.36 5.00 7.26
N CYS A 39 2.85 4.32 8.28
CA CYS A 39 3.58 4.12 9.54
C CYS A 39 4.34 2.78 9.48
N PRO A 40 5.68 2.75 9.50
CA PRO A 40 6.45 1.51 9.38
C PRO A 40 6.21 0.54 10.55
N ALA A 41 5.81 1.05 11.72
CA ALA A 41 5.51 0.24 12.90
C ALA A 41 4.07 -0.29 12.94
N CYS A 42 3.13 0.38 12.26
CA CYS A 42 1.70 0.05 12.34
C CYS A 42 1.13 -0.51 11.04
N MET A 43 1.87 -0.45 9.93
CA MET A 43 1.41 -0.91 8.63
C MET A 43 1.05 -2.39 8.63
N GLU A 44 1.89 -3.24 9.24
CA GLU A 44 1.65 -4.69 9.27
C GLU A 44 0.46 -5.09 10.14
N LYS A 45 0.18 -4.33 11.21
CA LYS A 45 -0.87 -4.67 12.18
C LYS A 45 -2.23 -4.03 11.88
N TYR A 46 -2.23 -2.81 11.34
CA TYR A 46 -3.44 -1.99 11.21
C TYR A 46 -3.70 -1.54 9.78
N GLU A 47 -2.86 -1.94 8.81
CA GLU A 47 -2.89 -1.46 7.43
C GLU A 47 -2.92 0.08 7.41
N ALA A 48 -2.03 0.67 8.22
CA ALA A 48 -1.99 2.09 8.53
C ALA A 48 -1.45 2.92 7.35
N TYR A 49 -2.23 3.00 6.28
CA TYR A 49 -2.02 3.84 5.11
C TYR A 49 -2.84 5.13 5.23
N PHE A 50 -2.24 6.25 4.84
CA PHE A 50 -2.80 7.58 4.96
C PHE A 50 -2.68 8.33 3.65
N CYS A 51 -3.79 8.97 3.24
CA CYS A 51 -3.79 9.86 2.09
C CYS A 51 -3.02 11.15 2.42
N PRO A 52 -2.55 11.91 1.42
CA PRO A 52 -1.79 13.13 1.65
C PRO A 52 -2.59 14.24 2.36
N ALA A 53 -3.92 14.21 2.27
CA ALA A 53 -4.79 15.13 3.01
C ALA A 53 -4.80 14.81 4.52
N ASP A 54 -5.04 13.55 4.87
CA ASP A 54 -5.08 13.09 6.26
C ASP A 54 -3.70 13.09 6.91
N ALA A 55 -2.65 12.74 6.16
CA ALA A 55 -1.28 12.83 6.65
C ALA A 55 -0.93 14.28 7.07
N ARG A 56 -1.31 15.28 6.26
CA ARG A 56 -1.13 16.70 6.61
C ARG A 56 -1.97 17.11 7.82
N ARG A 57 -3.22 16.65 7.90
CA ARG A 57 -4.11 16.92 9.05
C ARG A 57 -3.54 16.34 10.35
N LEU A 58 -2.86 15.21 10.28
CA LEU A 58 -2.19 14.57 11.40
C LEU A 58 -0.76 15.11 11.64
N HIS A 59 -0.34 16.15 10.91
CA HIS A 59 1.03 16.69 10.98
C HIS A 59 2.10 15.62 10.74
N TYR A 60 1.81 14.62 9.92
CA TYR A 60 2.67 13.47 9.67
C TYR A 60 2.95 12.62 10.93
N HIS A 61 2.02 12.57 11.88
CA HIS A 61 2.09 11.67 13.04
C HIS A 61 1.05 10.55 12.97
N CYS A 62 1.48 9.34 13.28
CA CYS A 62 0.61 8.17 13.31
C CYS A 62 -0.37 8.26 14.49
N PRO A 63 -1.69 8.14 14.29
CA PRO A 63 -2.68 8.23 15.36
C PRO A 63 -2.66 7.02 16.31
N PHE A 64 -2.02 5.91 15.90
CA PHE A 64 -1.96 4.68 16.70
C PHE A 64 -0.76 4.64 17.64
N CYS A 65 0.41 5.12 17.21
CA CYS A 65 1.65 5.01 17.97
C CYS A 65 2.41 6.34 18.16
N GLY A 66 1.93 7.44 17.59
CA GLY A 66 2.54 8.77 17.68
C GLY A 66 3.81 8.98 16.84
N ARG A 67 4.35 7.93 16.19
CA ARG A 67 5.55 8.00 15.35
C ARG A 67 5.30 8.78 14.05
N GLY A 68 6.38 9.31 13.46
CA GLY A 68 6.34 9.98 12.17
C GLY A 68 5.86 9.06 11.03
N LEU A 69 5.00 9.59 10.17
CA LEU A 69 4.59 8.97 8.91
C LEU A 69 5.65 9.25 7.85
N ILE A 70 5.99 8.23 7.08
CA ILE A 70 6.92 8.35 5.95
C ILE A 70 6.19 8.06 4.64
N PRO A 71 6.62 8.64 3.51
CA PRO A 71 6.12 8.25 2.19
C PRO A 71 6.37 6.76 1.93
N TYR A 72 5.39 6.08 1.34
CA TYR A 72 5.52 4.66 0.98
C TYR A 72 6.67 4.41 0.02
N MET A 73 6.90 5.31 -0.96
CA MET A 73 8.05 5.23 -1.87
C MET A 73 9.39 5.25 -1.12
N GLN A 74 9.49 6.06 -0.05
CA GLN A 74 10.69 6.08 0.80
C GLN A 74 10.82 4.80 1.61
N ALA A 75 9.72 4.25 2.13
CA ALA A 75 9.71 2.96 2.83
C ALA A 75 10.17 1.81 1.90
N LEU A 76 9.72 1.82 0.63
CA LEU A 76 10.09 0.83 -0.37
C LEU A 76 11.58 0.92 -0.74
N GLU A 77 12.11 2.14 -0.87
CA GLU A 77 13.53 2.36 -1.17
C GLU A 77 14.45 1.77 -0.08
N LEU A 78 14.08 1.93 1.20
CA LEU A 78 14.81 1.34 2.32
C LEU A 78 14.82 -0.20 2.27
N LEU A 79 13.73 -0.82 1.81
CA LEU A 79 13.66 -2.28 1.63
C LEU A 79 14.54 -2.75 0.46
N HIS A 80 14.53 -2.04 -0.66
CA HIS A 80 15.36 -2.37 -1.81
C HIS A 80 16.87 -2.21 -1.54
N GLN A 81 17.26 -1.23 -0.72
CA GLN A 81 18.66 -1.03 -0.33
C GLN A 81 19.21 -2.20 0.53
N SER A 82 18.36 -2.90 1.28
CA SER A 82 18.78 -4.06 2.07
C SER A 82 19.06 -5.32 1.24
N SER A 83 18.58 -5.41 -0.01
CA SER A 83 18.74 -6.61 -0.85
C SER A 83 20.06 -6.64 -1.65
N LYS A 84 20.90 -5.60 -1.56
CA LYS A 84 22.19 -5.50 -2.27
C LYS A 84 23.42 -5.74 -1.38
N LYS A 85 23.25 -6.25 -0.15
CA LYS A 85 24.36 -6.49 0.78
C LYS A 85 24.57 -7.98 1.05
#